data_AF-A0AA36B2L0-F1
#
_entry.id   AF-A0AA36B2L0-F1
#
_cell.length_a   1.000
_cell.length_b   1.000
_cell.length_c   1.000
_cell.angle_alpha   90.00
_cell.angle_beta   90.00
_cell.angle_gamma   90.00
#
_symmetry.space_group_name_H-M   'P 1'
#
loop_
_entity.id
_entity.type
_entity.pdbx_description
1 polymer ?
#
loop_
_entity_poly.entity_id
_entity_poly.type
_entity_poly.pdbx_seq_one_letter_code
_entity_poly.pdbx_strand_id
1 'polypeptide(L)'
;MCNTKKQIYFEKIQEDLALKLLKQGRLIRKQENIVLDIDEEYIGYETPFASLRATGLTIADIMSINREIQQIICPKVMRNEIAADSVLSKIIFEISKRRRHFCMKKKPENCSKFPMSHNFSSVIHMFTRPLSSLSPALSCKKKVATKYLEKFALKLASLKEKQLIAIREVGFCFIPFLKTLYWENNFQLCLGGSVLNSSIHHLHSLPQQEVFSRIKFFQKFMSEAKFRPRFITLVRSIRNGFALRNYFHKIEQEILSSFQVFHSKLDIQYNSNLLGGKIGWPKRHSQNAGPTLPHKS
;
A
#
# COMPACT_ATOMS: atom_id res chain seq x y z
N MET A 1 9.33 45.49 -13.66
CA MET A 1 9.49 45.07 -12.25
C MET A 1 8.74 43.76 -12.05
N CYS A 2 9.41 42.71 -11.55
CA CYS A 2 8.78 41.42 -11.27
C CYS A 2 8.11 41.48 -9.88
N ASN A 3 6.80 41.25 -9.81
CA ASN A 3 6.04 41.39 -8.57
C ASN A 3 5.94 40.02 -7.88
N THR A 4 6.84 39.76 -6.93
CA THR A 4 6.87 38.51 -6.17
C THR A 4 5.62 38.38 -5.30
N LYS A 5 4.70 37.48 -5.66
CA LYS A 5 3.44 37.29 -4.92
C LYS A 5 3.60 36.52 -3.61
N LYS A 6 4.59 35.62 -3.52
CA LYS A 6 4.87 34.78 -2.34
C LYS A 6 6.34 34.41 -2.30
N GLN A 7 6.89 34.32 -1.09
CA GLN A 7 8.22 33.78 -0.82
C GLN A 7 8.07 32.58 0.13
N ILE A 8 8.82 31.52 -0.15
CA ILE A 8 8.82 30.29 0.64
C ILE A 8 10.26 30.05 1.07
N TYR A 9 10.44 29.79 2.36
CA TYR A 9 11.71 29.37 2.93
C TYR A 9 11.62 27.90 3.32
N PHE A 10 12.66 27.15 3.00
CA PHE A 10 12.75 25.74 3.32
C PHE A 10 13.96 25.51 4.23
N GLU A 11 13.72 24.88 5.37
CA GLU A 11 14.74 24.56 6.35
C GLU A 11 14.64 23.07 6.70
N LYS A 12 15.78 22.38 6.71
CA LYS A 12 15.91 21.01 7.23
C LYS A 12 16.68 21.08 8.53
N ILE A 13 16.10 20.52 9.59
CA ILE A 13 16.66 20.57 10.94
C ILE A 13 16.75 19.15 11.47
N GLN A 14 17.87 18.82 12.10
CA GLN A 14 18.03 17.56 12.81
C GLN A 14 17.06 17.52 14.01
N GLU A 15 16.45 16.36 14.27
CA GLU A 15 15.32 16.25 15.20
C GLU A 15 15.65 16.63 16.65
N ASP A 16 16.85 16.32 17.12
CA ASP A 16 17.36 16.64 18.45
C ASP A 16 17.55 18.15 18.63
N LEU A 17 18.09 18.81 17.61
CA LEU A 17 18.19 20.26 17.55
C LEU A 17 16.80 20.91 17.47
N ALA A 18 15.89 20.36 16.65
CA ALA A 18 14.51 20.84 16.55
C ALA A 18 13.81 20.79 17.91
N LEU A 19 13.93 19.68 18.65
CA LEU A 19 13.37 19.56 20.01
C LEU A 19 13.99 20.58 20.97
N LYS A 20 15.30 20.82 20.90
CA LYS A 20 15.98 21.83 21.73
C LYS A 20 15.46 23.23 21.42
N LEU A 21 15.35 23.60 20.15
CA LEU A 21 14.84 24.91 19.72
C LEU A 21 13.37 25.09 20.05
N LEU A 22 12.57 24.02 19.97
CA LEU A 22 11.15 24.03 20.34
C LEU A 22 10.97 24.31 21.84
N LYS A 23 11.73 23.64 22.71
CA LYS A 23 11.72 23.88 24.17
C LYS A 23 12.04 25.34 24.51
N GLN A 24 13.00 25.90 23.79
CA GLN A 24 13.44 27.30 23.91
C GLN A 24 12.44 28.30 23.28
N GLY A 25 11.39 27.85 22.59
CA GLY A 25 10.44 28.73 21.89
C GLY A 25 11.05 29.44 20.68
N ARG A 26 12.14 28.90 20.13
CA ARG A 26 12.90 29.49 19.02
C ARG A 26 12.60 28.85 17.67
N LEU A 27 12.08 27.63 17.66
CA LEU A 27 11.73 26.92 16.43
C LEU A 27 10.44 27.48 15.81
N ILE A 28 9.40 27.61 16.64
CA ILE A 28 8.07 28.07 16.25
C ILE A 28 7.58 29.03 17.33
N ARG A 29 7.13 30.21 16.91
CA ARG A 29 6.58 31.23 17.82
C ARG A 29 5.10 30.97 18.06
N LYS A 30 4.61 31.31 19.26
CA LYS A 30 3.22 31.03 19.68
C LYS A 30 2.15 31.66 18.77
N GLN A 31 2.48 32.76 18.10
CA GLN A 31 1.57 33.51 17.23
C GLN A 31 1.54 33.00 15.78
N GLU A 32 2.39 32.04 15.41
CA GLU A 32 2.47 31.56 14.04
C GLU A 32 1.29 30.63 13.69
N ASN A 33 0.77 30.79 12.47
CA ASN A 33 -0.25 29.88 11.94
C ASN A 33 0.44 28.62 11.40
N ILE A 34 0.27 27.50 12.10
CA ILE A 34 1.00 26.28 11.81
C ILE A 34 0.09 25.24 11.17
N VAL A 35 0.59 24.66 10.10
CA VAL A 35 0.11 23.42 9.50
C VAL A 35 1.17 22.37 9.77
N LEU A 36 0.75 21.22 10.29
CA LEU A 36 1.64 20.12 10.59
C LEU A 36 1.39 19.00 9.57
N ASP A 37 2.41 18.66 8.79
CA ASP A 37 2.37 17.54 7.85
C ASP A 37 3.30 16.44 8.32
N ILE A 38 2.79 15.23 8.44
CA ILE A 38 3.52 14.09 9.01
C ILE A 38 3.42 12.91 8.07
N ASP A 39 4.57 12.38 7.71
CA ASP A 39 4.68 11.09 7.04
C ASP A 39 4.90 9.97 8.06
N GLU A 40 4.08 8.92 8.01
CA GLU A 40 4.21 7.75 8.91
C GLU A 40 5.57 7.05 8.77
N GLU A 41 6.23 7.20 7.62
CA GLU A 41 7.56 6.62 7.37
C GLU A 41 8.65 7.20 8.28
N TYR A 42 8.43 8.39 8.87
CA TYR A 42 9.30 8.94 9.92
C TYR A 42 9.36 8.02 11.15
N ILE A 43 8.23 7.38 11.50
CA ILE A 43 8.15 6.47 12.65
C ILE A 43 8.74 5.10 12.31
N GLY A 44 8.46 4.61 11.11
CA GLY A 44 8.81 3.26 10.72
C GLY A 44 8.53 3.00 9.25
N TYR A 45 9.45 2.32 8.59
CA TYR A 45 9.25 1.84 7.24
C TYR A 45 9.71 0.39 7.07
N GLU A 46 9.04 -0.30 6.15
CA GLU A 46 9.48 -1.57 5.58
C GLU A 46 9.31 -1.51 4.07
N THR A 47 10.17 -2.20 3.34
CA THR A 47 10.04 -2.33 1.89
C THR A 47 9.27 -3.63 1.56
N PRO A 48 8.05 -3.57 0.97
CA PRO A 48 7.30 -4.77 0.60
C PRO A 48 8.07 -5.69 -0.34
N PHE A 49 9.01 -5.13 -1.10
CA PHE A 49 9.92 -5.87 -1.96
C PHE A 49 10.82 -6.86 -1.21
N ALA A 50 11.32 -6.50 -0.02
CA ALA A 50 12.16 -7.40 0.78
C ALA A 50 11.41 -8.68 1.15
N SER A 51 10.13 -8.55 1.54
CA SER A 51 9.25 -9.68 1.86
C SER A 51 9.04 -10.61 0.67
N LEU A 52 8.92 -10.07 -0.55
CA LEU A 52 8.86 -10.91 -1.76
C LEU A 52 10.17 -11.64 -2.02
N ARG A 53 11.31 -10.94 -1.90
CA ARG A 53 12.65 -11.53 -2.10
C ARG A 53 12.92 -12.66 -1.12
N ALA A 54 12.51 -12.54 0.14
CA ALA A 54 12.66 -13.58 1.16
C ALA A 54 11.92 -14.90 0.79
N THR A 55 10.90 -14.84 -0.06
CA THR A 55 10.22 -16.04 -0.58
C THR A 55 10.96 -16.72 -1.73
N GLY A 56 12.02 -16.10 -2.27
CA GLY A 56 12.78 -16.55 -3.42
C GLY A 56 12.22 -16.08 -4.77
N LEU A 57 11.31 -15.10 -4.80
CA LEU A 57 10.89 -14.45 -6.04
C LEU A 57 12.04 -13.60 -6.60
N THR A 58 12.30 -13.73 -7.89
CA THR A 58 13.29 -12.88 -8.58
C THR A 58 12.67 -11.54 -9.01
N ILE A 59 13.50 -10.55 -9.36
CA ILE A 59 13.01 -9.31 -9.97
C ILE A 59 12.28 -9.62 -11.29
N ALA A 60 12.81 -10.57 -12.08
CA ALA A 60 12.19 -11.01 -13.32
C ALA A 60 10.79 -11.58 -13.10
N ASP A 61 10.57 -12.34 -12.02
CA ASP A 61 9.23 -12.83 -11.67
C ASP A 61 8.26 -11.70 -11.36
N ILE A 62 8.71 -10.73 -10.55
CA ILE A 62 7.93 -9.56 -10.15
C ILE A 62 7.58 -8.70 -11.37
N MET A 63 8.55 -8.42 -12.25
CA MET A 63 8.34 -7.69 -13.51
C MET A 63 7.43 -8.45 -14.47
N SER A 64 7.56 -9.77 -14.55
CA SER A 64 6.65 -10.59 -15.34
C SER A 64 5.22 -10.49 -14.81
N ILE A 65 5.01 -10.58 -13.49
CA ILE A 65 3.68 -10.43 -12.86
C ILE A 65 3.10 -9.05 -13.17
N ASN A 66 3.88 -7.98 -12.98
CA ASN A 66 3.47 -6.61 -13.26
C ASN A 66 3.09 -6.41 -14.73
N ARG A 67 3.87 -6.95 -15.67
CA ARG A 67 3.58 -6.86 -17.10
C ARG A 67 2.27 -7.57 -17.45
N GLU A 68 2.05 -8.79 -16.95
CA GLU A 68 0.82 -9.52 -17.28
C GLU A 68 -0.42 -8.85 -16.67
N ILE A 69 -0.34 -8.32 -15.44
CA ILE A 69 -1.51 -7.68 -14.81
C ILE A 69 -1.91 -6.38 -15.52
N GLN A 70 -0.94 -5.59 -15.97
CA GLN A 70 -1.17 -4.35 -16.72
C GLN A 70 -1.82 -4.58 -18.09
N GLN A 71 -1.87 -5.81 -18.60
CA GLN A 71 -2.61 -6.15 -19.82
C GLN A 71 -4.08 -6.50 -19.56
N ILE A 72 -4.42 -6.78 -18.30
CA ILE A 72 -5.72 -7.33 -17.88
C ILE A 72 -6.52 -6.26 -17.12
N ILE A 73 -5.89 -5.65 -16.12
CA ILE A 73 -6.50 -4.75 -15.14
C ILE A 73 -5.85 -3.36 -15.25
N CYS A 74 -6.66 -2.38 -15.64
CA CYS A 74 -6.29 -0.97 -15.75
C CYS A 74 -7.41 -0.10 -15.14
N PRO A 75 -7.53 -0.08 -13.80
CA PRO A 75 -8.45 0.84 -13.14
C PRO A 75 -8.11 2.27 -13.59
N LYS A 76 -9.14 3.07 -13.88
CA LYS A 76 -8.96 4.47 -14.35
C LYS A 76 -8.99 5.50 -13.22
N VAL A 77 -9.46 5.11 -12.04
CA VAL A 77 -9.70 5.99 -10.90
C VAL A 77 -9.31 5.30 -9.60
N MET A 78 -8.85 6.07 -8.60
CA MET A 78 -8.38 5.54 -7.31
C MET A 78 -9.42 4.71 -6.56
N ARG A 79 -10.71 5.07 -6.64
CA ARG A 79 -11.80 4.26 -6.04
C ARG A 79 -11.85 2.80 -6.52
N ASN A 80 -11.35 2.55 -7.73
CA ASN A 80 -11.36 1.23 -8.37
C ASN A 80 -10.13 0.38 -8.03
N GLU A 81 -9.09 0.98 -7.45
CA GLU A 81 -7.83 0.34 -7.08
C GLU A 81 -8.03 -0.75 -6.03
N ILE A 82 -8.80 -0.47 -4.99
CA ILE A 82 -9.11 -1.43 -3.91
C ILE A 82 -9.94 -2.60 -4.44
N ALA A 83 -10.89 -2.33 -5.34
CA ALA A 83 -11.68 -3.38 -5.97
C ALA A 83 -10.80 -4.29 -6.83
N ALA A 84 -9.90 -3.71 -7.63
CA ALA A 84 -8.94 -4.44 -8.44
C ALA A 84 -7.99 -5.32 -7.58
N ASP A 85 -7.42 -4.78 -6.50
CA ASP A 85 -6.59 -5.54 -5.56
C ASP A 85 -7.40 -6.68 -4.90
N SER A 86 -8.66 -6.44 -4.54
CA SER A 86 -9.51 -7.47 -3.94
C SER A 86 -9.80 -8.64 -4.87
N VAL A 87 -10.07 -8.37 -6.15
CA VAL A 87 -10.24 -9.42 -7.16
C VAL A 87 -8.99 -10.28 -7.25
N LEU A 88 -7.81 -9.66 -7.37
CA LEU A 88 -6.55 -10.38 -7.48
C LEU A 88 -6.24 -11.17 -6.22
N SER A 89 -6.48 -10.58 -5.05
CA SER A 89 -6.33 -11.23 -3.75
C SER A 89 -7.20 -12.49 -3.64
N LYS A 90 -8.46 -12.43 -4.10
CA LYS A 90 -9.37 -13.59 -4.14
C LYS A 90 -8.87 -14.68 -5.09
N ILE A 91 -8.42 -14.30 -6.29
CA ILE A 91 -7.90 -15.25 -7.28
C ILE A 91 -6.65 -15.96 -6.77
N ILE A 92 -5.70 -15.21 -6.22
CA ILE A 92 -4.46 -15.75 -5.63
C ILE A 92 -4.81 -16.70 -4.48
N PHE A 93 -5.77 -16.33 -3.63
CA PHE A 93 -6.24 -17.18 -2.54
C PHE A 93 -6.82 -18.50 -3.05
N GLU A 94 -7.67 -18.48 -4.08
CA GLU A 94 -8.25 -19.69 -4.66
C GLU A 94 -7.20 -20.59 -5.32
N ILE A 95 -6.21 -20.02 -6.03
CA ILE A 95 -5.09 -20.78 -6.58
C ILE A 95 -4.26 -21.41 -5.45
N SER A 96 -3.94 -20.67 -4.40
CA SER A 96 -3.24 -21.18 -3.21
C SER A 96 -4.02 -22.32 -2.54
N LYS A 97 -5.34 -22.16 -2.34
CA LYS A 97 -6.22 -23.17 -1.75
C LYS A 97 -6.25 -24.46 -2.57
N ARG A 98 -6.40 -24.35 -3.90
CA ARG A 98 -6.39 -25.51 -4.81
C ARG A 98 -5.04 -26.21 -4.81
N ARG A 99 -3.95 -25.46 -4.77
CA ARG A 99 -2.59 -26.00 -4.66
C ARG A 99 -2.43 -26.80 -3.36
N ARG A 100 -2.82 -26.25 -2.21
CA ARG A 100 -2.79 -26.98 -0.93
C ARG A 100 -3.53 -28.30 -1.01
N HIS A 101 -4.76 -28.28 -1.55
CA HIS A 101 -5.57 -29.49 -1.71
C HIS A 101 -4.89 -30.53 -2.61
N PHE A 102 -4.28 -30.10 -3.71
CA PHE A 102 -3.54 -30.99 -4.60
C PHE A 102 -2.31 -31.59 -3.91
N CYS A 103 -1.55 -30.77 -3.18
CA CYS A 103 -0.35 -31.20 -2.47
C CYS A 103 -0.65 -32.09 -1.26
N MET A 104 -1.81 -31.95 -0.62
CA MET A 104 -2.25 -32.89 0.42
C MET A 104 -2.61 -34.27 -0.14
N LYS A 105 -3.07 -34.35 -1.40
CA LYS A 105 -3.48 -35.60 -2.06
C LYS A 105 -2.33 -36.34 -2.76
N LYS A 106 -1.16 -35.73 -2.90
CA LYS A 106 0.01 -36.30 -3.62
C LYS A 106 1.24 -36.26 -2.71
N LYS A 107 2.23 -37.12 -2.96
CA LYS A 107 3.53 -37.07 -2.26
C LYS A 107 4.16 -35.65 -2.38
N PRO A 108 4.87 -35.15 -1.35
CA PRO A 108 5.42 -33.78 -1.31
C PRO A 108 6.26 -33.40 -2.54
N GLU A 109 7.00 -34.35 -3.09
CA GLU A 109 7.85 -34.20 -4.28
C GLU A 109 7.06 -33.76 -5.53
N ASN A 110 5.81 -34.23 -5.65
CA ASN A 110 4.89 -33.89 -6.76
C ASN A 110 4.16 -32.56 -6.57
N CYS A 111 4.28 -31.91 -5.39
CA CYS A 111 3.73 -30.58 -5.14
C CYS A 111 4.48 -29.48 -5.92
N SER A 112 5.69 -29.77 -6.42
CA SER A 112 6.50 -28.83 -7.20
C SER A 112 5.86 -28.50 -8.56
N LYS A 113 5.22 -29.48 -9.21
CA LYS A 113 4.58 -29.37 -10.53
C LYS A 113 3.05 -29.43 -10.38
N PHE A 114 2.43 -28.34 -9.92
CA PHE A 114 0.96 -28.23 -9.89
C PHE A 114 0.42 -28.27 -11.33
N PRO A 115 -0.25 -29.35 -11.77
CA PRO A 115 -0.70 -29.49 -13.14
C PRO A 115 -2.01 -28.71 -13.29
N MET A 116 -1.97 -27.58 -13.99
CA MET A 116 -3.16 -26.75 -14.16
C MET A 116 -4.05 -27.18 -15.34
N SER A 117 -3.71 -28.28 -16.03
CA SER A 117 -4.35 -28.74 -17.27
C SER A 117 -5.81 -29.18 -17.11
N HIS A 118 -6.21 -29.77 -15.98
CA HIS A 118 -7.57 -30.34 -15.84
C HIS A 118 -8.63 -29.38 -15.25
N ASN A 119 -8.26 -28.15 -14.90
CA ASN A 119 -9.20 -27.22 -14.25
C ASN A 119 -9.01 -25.75 -14.64
N PHE A 120 -8.41 -25.53 -15.81
CA PHE A 120 -8.06 -24.20 -16.29
C PHE A 120 -9.28 -23.33 -16.54
N SER A 121 -10.33 -23.90 -17.14
CA SER A 121 -11.61 -23.20 -17.37
C SER A 121 -12.19 -22.63 -16.07
N SER A 122 -12.14 -23.38 -14.95
CA SER A 122 -12.68 -22.87 -13.68
C SER A 122 -11.82 -21.76 -13.05
N VAL A 123 -10.50 -21.75 -13.26
CA VAL A 123 -9.62 -20.64 -12.86
C VAL A 123 -9.88 -19.42 -13.74
N ILE A 124 -10.03 -19.60 -15.05
CA ILE A 124 -10.38 -18.53 -15.98
C ILE A 124 -11.76 -17.96 -15.66
N HIS A 125 -12.72 -18.78 -15.25
CA HIS A 125 -14.02 -18.31 -14.75
C HIS A 125 -13.90 -17.43 -13.49
N MET A 126 -12.89 -17.66 -12.64
CA MET A 126 -12.60 -16.76 -11.50
C MET A 126 -12.03 -15.41 -11.93
N PHE A 127 -11.40 -15.32 -13.11
CA PHE A 127 -11.03 -14.03 -13.70
C PHE A 127 -12.22 -13.38 -14.41
N THR A 128 -12.91 -14.13 -15.26
CA THR A 128 -13.94 -13.58 -16.15
C THR A 128 -15.20 -13.17 -15.42
N ARG A 129 -15.61 -13.87 -14.34
CA ARG A 129 -16.80 -13.47 -13.57
C ARG A 129 -16.62 -12.11 -12.87
N PRO A 130 -15.57 -11.86 -12.08
CA PRO A 130 -15.30 -10.53 -11.53
C PRO A 130 -15.03 -9.49 -12.62
N LEU A 131 -14.25 -9.80 -13.65
CA LEU A 131 -13.93 -8.83 -14.71
C LEU A 131 -15.13 -8.47 -15.59
N SER A 132 -16.09 -9.37 -15.77
CA SER A 132 -17.36 -9.08 -16.45
C SER A 132 -18.34 -8.34 -15.54
N SER A 133 -18.38 -8.64 -14.24
CA SER A 133 -19.27 -7.96 -13.28
C SER A 133 -18.76 -6.59 -12.83
N LEU A 134 -17.45 -6.34 -12.83
CA LEU A 134 -16.83 -5.13 -12.26
C LEU A 134 -16.61 -4.00 -13.27
N SER A 135 -17.35 -4.01 -14.37
CA SER A 135 -17.41 -2.94 -15.38
C SER A 135 -16.14 -2.79 -16.26
N PRO A 136 -16.28 -2.24 -17.49
CA PRO A 136 -15.15 -1.70 -18.27
C PRO A 136 -14.27 -0.69 -17.51
N ALA A 137 -14.64 -0.28 -16.29
CA ALA A 137 -13.89 0.62 -15.43
C ALA A 137 -12.66 -0.01 -14.74
N LEU A 138 -12.57 -1.35 -14.65
CA LEU A 138 -11.39 -2.05 -14.13
C LEU A 138 -10.48 -2.61 -15.23
N SER A 139 -11.02 -2.86 -16.42
CA SER A 139 -10.28 -3.57 -17.47
C SER A 139 -9.57 -2.61 -18.43
N CYS A 140 -8.39 -3.02 -18.90
CA CYS A 140 -7.65 -2.31 -19.94
C CYS A 140 -8.38 -2.27 -21.29
N LYS A 141 -9.26 -3.25 -21.55
CA LYS A 141 -10.01 -3.37 -22.81
C LYS A 141 -11.45 -3.72 -22.52
N LYS A 142 -12.38 -3.36 -23.42
CA LYS A 142 -13.80 -3.77 -23.31
C LYS A 142 -13.97 -5.28 -23.14
N LYS A 143 -13.07 -6.06 -23.76
CA LYS A 143 -12.96 -7.51 -23.58
C LYS A 143 -11.48 -7.86 -23.47
N VAL A 144 -11.05 -8.36 -22.32
CA VAL A 144 -9.71 -8.94 -22.16
C VAL A 144 -9.66 -10.22 -22.97
N ALA A 145 -8.65 -10.38 -23.82
CA ALA A 145 -8.47 -11.62 -24.54
C ALA A 145 -8.14 -12.75 -23.54
N THR A 146 -8.85 -13.87 -23.64
CA THR A 146 -8.71 -15.03 -22.74
C THR A 146 -7.25 -15.43 -22.56
N LYS A 147 -6.45 -15.42 -23.64
CA LYS A 147 -5.01 -15.70 -23.63
C LYS A 147 -4.20 -14.94 -22.55
N TYR A 148 -4.58 -13.69 -22.22
CA TYR A 148 -3.88 -12.91 -21.20
C TYR A 148 -4.23 -13.41 -19.80
N LEU A 149 -5.51 -13.70 -19.55
CA LEU A 149 -5.98 -14.30 -18.30
C LEU A 149 -5.32 -15.66 -18.08
N GLU A 150 -5.25 -16.46 -19.13
CA GLU A 150 -4.61 -17.77 -19.19
C GLU A 150 -3.13 -17.70 -18.82
N LYS A 151 -2.39 -16.83 -19.49
CA LYS A 151 -0.97 -16.63 -19.22
C LYS A 151 -0.71 -16.17 -17.78
N PHE A 152 -1.53 -15.25 -17.27
CA PHE A 152 -1.39 -14.78 -15.89
C PHE A 152 -1.75 -15.85 -14.86
N ALA A 153 -2.83 -16.59 -15.07
CA ALA A 153 -3.20 -17.74 -14.24
C ALA A 153 -2.08 -18.79 -14.20
N LEU A 154 -1.49 -19.12 -15.36
CA LEU A 154 -0.35 -20.05 -15.46
C LEU A 154 0.86 -19.55 -14.70
N LYS A 155 1.16 -18.24 -14.81
CA LYS A 155 2.25 -17.63 -14.05
C LYS A 155 2.01 -17.78 -12.54
N LEU A 156 0.82 -17.45 -12.03
CA LEU A 156 0.50 -17.59 -10.60
C LEU A 156 0.57 -19.05 -10.14
N ALA A 157 0.04 -19.99 -10.92
CA ALA A 157 0.05 -21.41 -10.56
C ALA A 157 1.45 -22.04 -10.51
N SER A 158 2.39 -21.50 -11.28
CA SER A 158 3.80 -21.89 -11.22
C SER A 158 4.49 -21.50 -9.89
N LEU A 159 3.92 -20.55 -9.14
CA LEU A 159 4.51 -20.04 -7.91
C LEU A 159 4.22 -20.97 -6.72
N LYS A 160 5.19 -21.01 -5.79
CA LYS A 160 5.05 -21.70 -4.50
C LYS A 160 4.00 -20.98 -3.65
N GLU A 161 3.38 -21.73 -2.73
CA GLU A 161 2.37 -21.16 -1.83
C GLU A 161 2.88 -19.94 -1.04
N LYS A 162 4.08 -20.02 -0.46
CA LYS A 162 4.67 -18.89 0.25
C LYS A 162 4.82 -17.63 -0.62
N GLN A 163 5.09 -17.80 -1.91
CA GLN A 163 5.21 -16.70 -2.87
C GLN A 163 3.83 -16.10 -3.16
N LEU A 164 2.81 -16.93 -3.33
CA LEU A 164 1.41 -16.48 -3.52
C LEU A 164 0.90 -15.72 -2.29
N ILE A 165 1.18 -16.20 -1.08
CA ILE A 165 0.83 -15.52 0.17
C ILE A 165 1.51 -14.16 0.23
N ALA A 166 2.83 -14.10 0.01
CA ALA A 166 3.56 -12.83 0.03
C ALA A 166 3.07 -11.84 -1.04
N ILE A 167 2.76 -12.30 -2.27
CA ILE A 167 2.15 -11.45 -3.30
C ILE A 167 0.81 -10.89 -2.83
N ARG A 168 -0.05 -11.71 -2.21
CA ARG A 168 -1.34 -11.28 -1.69
C ARG A 168 -1.22 -10.28 -0.55
N GLU A 169 -0.25 -10.48 0.34
CA GLU A 169 0.06 -9.54 1.43
C GLU A 169 0.59 -8.22 0.88
N VAL A 170 1.53 -8.28 -0.07
CA VAL A 170 2.06 -7.12 -0.79
C VAL A 170 0.95 -6.34 -1.48
N GLY A 171 0.05 -7.05 -2.15
CA GLY A 171 -1.09 -6.52 -2.89
C GLY A 171 -0.70 -5.66 -4.10
N PHE A 172 -1.71 -5.07 -4.71
CA PHE A 172 -1.60 -4.29 -5.95
C PHE A 172 -2.11 -2.88 -5.72
N CYS A 173 -1.42 -1.90 -6.30
CA CYS A 173 -1.78 -0.50 -6.21
C CYS A 173 -1.33 0.26 -7.47
N PHE A 174 -1.83 1.48 -7.62
CA PHE A 174 -1.29 2.46 -8.56
C PHE A 174 0.07 2.91 -8.07
N ILE A 175 1.05 2.75 -8.95
CA ILE A 175 2.34 3.39 -8.77
C ILE A 175 2.37 4.62 -9.67
N PRO A 176 2.41 5.83 -9.09
CA PRO A 176 2.55 7.03 -9.88
C PRO A 176 3.93 7.04 -10.53
N PHE A 177 3.99 7.08 -11.85
CA PHE A 177 5.22 7.39 -12.58
C PHE A 177 5.17 8.81 -13.10
N LEU A 178 6.18 9.60 -12.76
CA LEU A 178 6.37 10.93 -13.35
C LEU A 178 7.05 10.74 -14.71
N LYS A 179 6.25 10.63 -15.78
CA LYS A 179 6.75 10.82 -17.15
C LYS A 179 6.30 12.20 -17.60
N THR A 180 7.24 13.15 -17.58
CA THR A 180 7.19 14.35 -18.44
C THR A 180 5.92 15.22 -18.30
N LEU A 181 5.49 15.56 -17.07
CA LEU A 181 4.36 16.44 -16.71
C LEU A 181 2.96 15.78 -16.64
N TYR A 182 2.81 14.51 -17.02
CA TYR A 182 1.55 13.76 -16.85
C TYR A 182 1.73 12.56 -15.92
N TRP A 183 0.74 12.34 -15.05
CA TRP A 183 0.71 11.20 -14.14
C TRP A 183 0.09 10.01 -14.86
N GLU A 184 0.93 9.06 -15.30
CA GLU A 184 0.44 7.75 -15.69
C GLU A 184 0.44 6.84 -14.47
N ASN A 185 -0.75 6.33 -14.13
CA ASN A 185 -0.93 5.41 -13.01
C ASN A 185 -0.92 3.98 -13.54
N ASN A 186 0.18 3.26 -13.32
CA ASN A 186 0.26 1.85 -13.63
C ASN A 186 -0.22 1.03 -12.44
N PHE A 187 -1.20 0.15 -12.68
CA PHE A 187 -1.67 -0.79 -11.67
C PHE A 187 -0.74 -2.01 -11.64
N GLN A 188 -0.04 -2.20 -10.53
CA GLN A 188 0.99 -3.23 -10.39
C GLN A 188 1.17 -3.64 -8.93
N LEU A 189 2.09 -4.56 -8.63
CA LEU A 189 2.42 -4.88 -7.24
C LEU A 189 2.82 -3.61 -6.47
N CYS A 190 2.30 -3.50 -5.24
CA CYS A 190 2.51 -2.32 -4.40
C CYS A 190 3.88 -2.36 -3.71
N LEU A 191 4.92 -2.19 -4.51
CA LEU A 191 6.33 -2.30 -4.12
C LEU A 191 6.92 -0.99 -3.58
N GLY A 192 6.32 0.14 -3.96
CA GLY A 192 6.89 1.48 -3.78
C GLY A 192 7.56 2.03 -5.05
N GLY A 193 7.51 3.35 -5.21
CA GLY A 193 7.87 4.04 -6.47
C GLY A 193 9.36 3.98 -6.83
N SER A 194 10.26 3.72 -5.88
CA SER A 194 11.71 3.79 -6.09
C SER A 194 12.40 2.44 -6.33
N VAL A 195 11.74 1.33 -6.03
CA VAL A 195 12.37 -0.01 -6.02
C VAL A 195 12.80 -0.48 -7.42
N LEU A 196 12.19 0.05 -8.48
CA LEU A 196 12.43 -0.39 -9.86
C LEU A 196 13.42 0.49 -10.64
N ASN A 197 13.80 1.65 -10.10
CA ASN A 197 14.69 2.62 -10.78
C ASN A 197 16.13 2.57 -10.23
N SER A 198 16.70 1.37 -10.06
CA SER A 198 18.13 1.11 -9.78
C SER A 198 18.70 1.39 -8.39
N SER A 199 17.96 1.96 -7.44
CA SER A 199 18.44 2.17 -6.06
C SER A 199 17.98 1.05 -5.10
N ILE A 200 18.38 -0.19 -5.36
CA ILE A 200 18.09 -1.36 -4.47
C ILE A 200 18.98 -1.35 -3.20
N HIS A 201 19.77 -0.30 -2.99
CA HIS A 201 20.92 -0.39 -2.10
C HIS A 201 20.63 -0.52 -0.60
N HIS A 202 19.43 -0.20 -0.10
CA HIS A 202 19.10 -0.45 1.30
C HIS A 202 17.65 -0.92 1.45
N LEU A 203 17.42 -2.22 1.24
CA LEU A 203 16.22 -2.91 1.73
C LEU A 203 16.30 -3.02 3.25
N HIS A 204 16.10 -1.89 3.92
CA HIS A 204 16.08 -1.82 5.37
C HIS A 204 14.63 -1.85 5.85
N SER A 205 14.36 -2.64 6.87
CA SER A 205 13.16 -2.51 7.70
C SER A 205 13.65 -2.09 9.07
N LEU A 206 13.04 -1.05 9.62
CA LEU A 206 13.44 -0.57 10.93
C LEU A 206 13.14 -1.65 12.00
N PRO A 207 14.10 -1.98 12.88
CA PRO A 207 13.85 -2.89 13.99
C PRO A 207 12.73 -2.38 14.89
N GLN A 208 11.96 -3.29 15.49
CA GLN A 208 10.83 -2.95 16.37
C GLN A 208 11.23 -1.97 17.50
N GLN A 209 12.41 -2.15 18.07
CA GLN A 209 12.92 -1.27 19.13
C GLN A 209 13.11 0.17 18.65
N GLU A 210 13.56 0.34 17.40
CA GLU A 210 13.74 1.67 16.81
C GLU A 210 12.39 2.32 16.53
N VAL A 211 11.42 1.58 15.98
CA VAL A 211 10.05 2.06 15.76
C VAL A 211 9.44 2.59 17.05
N PHE A 212 9.55 1.85 18.15
CA PHE A 212 9.02 2.31 19.44
C PHE A 212 9.80 3.48 20.04
N SER A 213 11.11 3.57 19.78
CA SER A 213 11.91 4.72 20.18
C SER A 213 11.49 5.97 19.42
N ARG A 214 11.20 5.86 18.12
CA ARG A 214 10.67 6.94 17.27
C ARG A 214 9.30 7.42 17.75
N ILE A 215 8.39 6.50 18.10
CA ILE A 215 7.09 6.84 18.69
C ILE A 215 7.26 7.66 19.97
N LYS A 216 8.12 7.20 20.89
CA LYS A 216 8.39 7.92 22.15
C LYS A 216 8.99 9.30 21.90
N PHE A 217 9.90 9.41 20.95
CA PHE A 217 10.48 10.70 20.56
C PHE A 217 9.42 11.64 20.00
N PHE A 218 8.56 11.17 19.10
CA PHE A 218 7.46 11.95 18.53
C PHE A 218 6.50 12.44 19.61
N GLN A 219 6.06 11.56 20.51
CA GLN A 219 5.22 11.92 21.66
C GLN A 219 5.86 13.02 22.52
N LYS A 220 7.16 12.87 22.82
CA LYS A 220 7.92 13.88 23.54
C LYS A 220 7.95 15.21 22.78
N PHE A 221 8.24 15.19 21.49
CA PHE A 221 8.23 16.38 20.64
C PHE A 221 6.88 17.10 20.66
N MET A 222 5.78 16.35 20.49
CA MET A 222 4.43 16.93 20.53
C MET A 222 4.08 17.47 21.92
N SER A 223 4.51 16.81 23.01
CA SER A 223 4.23 17.28 24.38
C SER A 223 4.94 18.58 24.74
N GLU A 224 6.09 18.86 24.11
CA GLU A 224 6.91 20.06 24.34
C GLU A 224 6.52 21.22 23.42
N ALA A 225 5.67 20.96 22.41
CA ALA A 225 5.20 21.96 21.49
C ALA A 225 4.29 22.98 22.19
N LYS A 226 4.77 24.22 22.28
CA LYS A 226 4.01 25.36 22.83
C LYS A 226 3.07 26.01 21.81
N PHE A 227 2.87 25.36 20.67
CA PHE A 227 2.03 25.83 19.58
C PHE A 227 0.80 24.95 19.41
N ARG A 228 -0.22 25.46 18.71
CA ARG A 228 -1.43 24.72 18.39
C ARG A 228 -1.61 24.66 16.88
N PRO A 229 -1.38 23.50 16.23
CA PRO A 229 -1.63 23.36 14.80
C PRO A 229 -3.10 23.69 14.50
N ARG A 230 -3.34 24.43 13.41
CA ARG A 230 -4.72 24.68 12.92
C ARG A 230 -5.22 23.53 12.05
N PHE A 231 -4.29 22.83 11.41
CA PHE A 231 -4.56 21.73 10.51
C PHE A 231 -3.40 20.74 10.59
N ILE A 232 -3.74 19.46 10.56
CA ILE A 232 -2.78 18.36 10.65
C ILE A 232 -3.07 17.41 9.48
N THR A 233 -2.05 17.09 8.71
CA THR A 233 -2.08 16.06 7.68
C THR A 233 -1.22 14.88 8.12
N LEU A 234 -1.74 13.68 7.90
CA LEU A 234 -1.04 12.42 8.15
C LEU A 234 -1.04 11.59 6.87
N VAL A 235 0.16 11.24 6.42
CA VAL A 235 0.40 10.48 5.19
C VAL A 235 0.85 9.08 5.55
N ARG A 236 0.08 8.07 5.14
CA ARG A 236 0.35 6.66 5.46
C ARG A 236 1.42 5.98 4.56
N SER A 237 1.98 6.70 3.59
CA SER A 237 3.02 6.23 2.64
C SER A 237 2.84 4.84 1.98
N ILE A 238 1.61 4.29 1.90
CA ILE A 238 1.37 2.94 1.36
C ILE A 238 1.82 2.81 -0.10
N ARG A 239 1.40 3.75 -0.98
CA ARG A 239 1.74 3.73 -2.41
C ARG A 239 3.23 3.93 -2.67
N ASN A 240 3.90 4.63 -1.76
CA ASN A 240 5.35 4.85 -1.83
C ASN A 240 6.13 3.62 -1.37
N GLY A 241 5.47 2.63 -0.78
CA GLY A 241 6.07 1.35 -0.40
C GLY A 241 6.96 1.43 0.83
N PHE A 242 6.72 2.41 1.70
CA PHE A 242 7.47 2.62 2.95
C PHE A 242 6.59 2.47 4.19
N ALA A 243 5.35 2.02 4.05
CA ALA A 243 4.48 1.84 5.21
C ALA A 243 4.78 0.54 5.96
N LEU A 244 4.99 0.64 7.27
CA LEU A 244 5.22 -0.50 8.15
C LEU A 244 3.90 -1.24 8.47
N ARG A 245 3.57 -2.30 7.72
CA ARG A 245 2.25 -2.94 7.73
C ARG A 245 1.97 -3.72 9.01
N ASN A 246 3.00 -4.28 9.64
CA ASN A 246 2.88 -5.04 10.88
C ASN A 246 2.46 -4.18 12.08
N TYR A 247 2.81 -2.88 12.07
CA TYR A 247 2.47 -1.94 13.15
C TYR A 247 1.53 -0.82 12.71
N PHE A 248 0.95 -0.94 11.50
CA PHE A 248 0.15 0.09 10.83
C PHE A 248 -0.85 0.78 11.77
N HIS A 249 -1.73 0.01 12.41
CA HIS A 249 -2.75 0.55 13.31
C HIS A 249 -2.16 1.18 14.58
N LYS A 250 -1.08 0.59 15.10
CA LYS A 250 -0.43 1.08 16.31
C LYS A 250 0.23 2.44 16.02
N ILE A 251 0.96 2.56 14.93
CA ILE A 251 1.60 3.83 14.53
C ILE A 251 0.56 4.94 14.39
N GLU A 252 -0.51 4.69 13.63
CA GLU A 252 -1.58 5.68 13.46
C GLU A 252 -2.20 6.07 14.82
N GLN A 253 -2.50 5.10 15.69
CA GLN A 253 -3.06 5.36 17.01
C GLN A 253 -2.14 6.21 17.90
N GLU A 254 -0.84 5.93 17.90
CA GLU A 254 0.15 6.64 18.72
C GLU A 254 0.42 8.07 18.19
N ILE A 255 0.37 8.26 16.87
CA ILE A 255 0.41 9.59 16.27
C ILE A 255 -0.84 10.39 16.66
N LEU A 256 -2.03 9.80 16.52
CA LEU A 256 -3.29 10.47 16.85
C LEU A 256 -3.40 10.80 18.34
N SER A 257 -2.96 9.91 19.24
CA SER A 257 -2.95 10.16 20.68
C SER A 257 -2.02 11.31 21.05
N SER A 258 -0.91 11.49 20.32
CA SER A 258 0.05 12.58 20.54
C SER A 258 -0.56 13.97 20.32
N PHE A 259 -1.66 14.10 19.55
CA PHE A 259 -2.33 15.39 19.35
C PHE A 259 -3.38 15.72 20.40
N GLN A 260 -3.72 14.78 21.29
CA GLN A 260 -4.66 15.04 22.38
C GLN A 260 -4.17 16.15 23.32
N VAL A 261 -2.85 16.38 23.36
CA VAL A 261 -2.22 17.50 24.08
C VAL A 261 -2.69 18.88 23.59
N PHE A 262 -3.09 18.97 22.31
CA PHE A 262 -3.58 20.21 21.71
C PHE A 262 -5.11 20.28 21.67
N HIS A 263 -5.78 19.15 21.44
CA HIS A 263 -7.21 19.07 21.23
C HIS A 263 -7.79 17.83 21.94
N SER A 264 -8.67 18.04 22.91
CA SER A 264 -9.37 16.95 23.61
C SER A 264 -10.24 16.08 22.69
N LYS A 265 -10.67 16.64 21.54
CA LYS A 265 -11.38 15.92 20.49
C LYS A 265 -10.77 16.28 19.13
N LEU A 266 -10.40 15.25 18.37
CA LEU A 266 -9.92 15.38 17.00
C LEU A 266 -11.06 15.05 16.04
N ASP A 267 -11.35 15.95 15.09
CA ASP A 267 -12.18 15.63 13.94
C ASP A 267 -11.29 15.03 12.84
N ILE A 268 -11.40 13.72 12.65
CA ILE A 268 -10.51 12.98 11.73
C ILE A 268 -11.25 12.73 10.42
N GLN A 269 -10.75 13.34 9.35
CA GLN A 269 -11.26 13.15 8.00
C GLN A 269 -10.27 12.32 7.17
N TYR A 270 -10.74 11.18 6.68
CA TYR A 270 -9.96 10.33 5.80
C TYR A 270 -10.19 10.73 4.34
N ASN A 271 -9.10 10.92 3.60
CA ASN A 271 -9.17 11.14 2.16
C ASN A 271 -9.91 9.96 1.48
N SER A 272 -10.89 10.24 0.63
CA SER A 272 -11.65 9.22 -0.11
C SER A 272 -10.79 8.37 -1.05
N ASN A 273 -9.62 8.89 -1.42
CA ASN A 273 -8.61 8.22 -2.24
C ASN A 273 -7.51 7.53 -1.42
N LEU A 274 -7.65 7.47 -0.09
CA LEU A 274 -6.69 6.80 0.79
C LEU A 274 -6.70 5.29 0.52
N LEU A 275 -5.53 4.73 0.18
CA LEU A 275 -5.41 3.33 -0.15
C LEU A 275 -5.66 2.45 1.10
N GLY A 276 -6.65 1.55 1.01
CA GLY A 276 -7.16 0.79 2.15
C GLY A 276 -8.18 1.53 3.02
N GLY A 277 -8.49 2.79 2.71
CA GLY A 277 -9.48 3.61 3.42
C GLY A 277 -9.19 3.77 4.91
N LYS A 278 -10.21 4.09 5.71
CA LYS A 278 -10.12 4.21 7.18
C LYS A 278 -9.53 2.96 7.83
N ILE A 279 -9.94 1.77 7.36
CA ILE A 279 -9.51 0.47 7.89
C ILE A 279 -8.04 0.18 7.61
N GLY A 280 -7.45 0.79 6.58
CA GLY A 280 -6.03 0.64 6.30
C GLY A 280 -5.66 -0.66 5.58
N TRP A 281 -4.37 -0.77 5.27
CA TRP A 281 -3.86 -1.80 4.37
C TRP A 281 -3.96 -3.24 4.90
N PRO A 282 -3.66 -3.55 6.19
CA PRO A 282 -3.72 -4.92 6.70
C PRO A 282 -5.11 -5.54 6.61
N LYS A 283 -6.15 -4.73 6.74
CA LYS A 283 -7.56 -5.16 6.74
C LYS A 283 -8.32 -4.69 5.51
N ARG A 284 -7.65 -4.22 4.46
CA ARG A 284 -8.29 -3.65 3.23
C ARG A 284 -9.28 -4.59 2.51
N HIS A 285 -9.20 -5.89 2.77
CA HIS A 285 -10.09 -6.90 2.18
C HIS A 285 -11.30 -7.25 3.04
N SER A 286 -11.36 -6.80 4.30
CA SER A 286 -12.43 -7.19 5.23
C SER A 286 -13.80 -6.60 4.88
N GLN A 287 -13.84 -5.46 4.18
CA GLN A 287 -15.08 -4.81 3.73
C GLN A 287 -15.64 -5.35 2.40
N ASN A 288 -14.97 -6.31 1.76
CA ASN A 288 -15.49 -6.95 0.53
C ASN A 288 -16.43 -8.14 0.81
N ALA A 289 -16.96 -8.23 2.04
CA ALA A 289 -18.15 -9.01 2.38
C ALA A 289 -19.42 -8.17 2.09
N GLY A 290 -19.63 -7.85 0.81
CA GLY A 290 -20.89 -7.34 0.25
C GLY A 290 -21.30 -5.91 0.61
N PRO A 291 -21.81 -5.11 -0.36
CA PRO A 291 -22.80 -4.10 -0.02
C PRO A 291 -24.09 -4.84 0.38
N THR A 292 -24.48 -4.80 1.65
CA THR A 292 -25.88 -4.98 2.00
C THR A 292 -26.64 -3.81 1.37
N LEU A 293 -27.44 -4.13 0.34
CA LEU A 293 -28.46 -3.23 -0.16
C LEU A 293 -29.34 -2.79 1.03
N PRO A 294 -29.70 -1.51 1.14
CA PRO A 294 -30.65 -1.09 2.16
C PRO A 294 -31.98 -1.79 1.87
N HIS A 295 -32.48 -2.55 2.84
CA HIS A 295 -33.88 -2.93 2.85
C HIS A 295 -34.70 -1.65 2.78
N LYS A 296 -35.45 -1.50 1.69
CA LYS A 296 -36.52 -0.51 1.62
C LYS A 296 -37.55 -0.86 2.70
N SER A 297 -37.90 0.16 3.45
CA SER A 297 -39.10 0.26 4.30
C SER A 297 -40.35 -0.13 3.54
#